data_AF-A0A370LSD4-F1
#
_entry.id   AF-A0A370LSD4-F1
#
_cell.length_a   1.000
_cell.length_b   1.000
_cell.length_c   1.000
_cell.angle_alpha   90.00
_cell.angle_beta   90.00
_cell.angle_gamma   90.00
#
_symmetry.space_group_name_H-M   'P 1'
#
loop_
_entity.id
_entity.type
_entity.pdbx_description
1 polymer ?
#
loop_
_entity_poly.entity_id
_entity_poly.type
_entity_poly.pdbx_seq_one_letter_code
_entity_poly.pdbx_strand_id
1 'polypeptide(L)' 'MKRIRLKPKSKKGKDRIHQHGEIWEIVREQFFDGWPCFLIQSLENTIRQGNMLVKDLRLVRKQNDPNFEIEEV' A
#
# COMPACT_ATOMS: atom_id res chain seq x y z
N MET A 1 1.72 12.44 -10.01
CA MET A 1 1.27 11.05 -9.75
C MET A 1 0.24 11.09 -8.63
N LYS A 2 -0.81 10.26 -8.69
CA LYS A 2 -1.84 10.21 -7.65
C LYS A 2 -1.33 9.45 -6.42
N ARG A 3 -1.67 9.92 -5.23
CA ARG A 3 -1.26 9.32 -3.97
C ARG A 3 -2.47 8.99 -3.12
N ILE A 4 -2.27 8.05 -2.21
CA ILE A 4 -3.24 7.70 -1.18
C ILE A 4 -2.57 7.65 0.18
N ARG A 5 -3.34 7.95 1.22
CA ARG A 5 -3.01 7.63 2.60
C ARG A 5 -3.71 6.33 2.98
N LEU A 6 -2.95 5.40 3.54
CA LEU A 6 -3.45 4.17 4.13
C LEU A 6 -3.66 4.34 5.64
N LYS A 7 -4.91 4.22 6.10
CA LYS A 7 -5.26 4.17 7.52
C LYS A 7 -5.36 2.71 7.98
N PRO A 8 -4.53 2.25 8.92
CA PRO A 8 -4.50 0.83 9.30
C PRO A 8 -5.65 0.47 10.24
N LYS A 9 -6.40 -0.57 9.90
CA LYS A 9 -7.48 -1.17 10.73
C LYS A 9 -7.04 -2.40 11.50
N SER A 10 -6.06 -3.14 10.99
CA SER A 10 -5.58 -4.39 11.57
C SER A 10 -4.15 -4.26 12.12
N LYS A 11 -3.72 -5.22 12.95
CA LYS A 11 -2.31 -5.32 13.38
C LYS A 11 -1.35 -5.36 12.18
N LYS A 12 -1.68 -6.21 11.20
CA LYS A 12 -0.91 -6.31 9.95
C LYS A 12 -0.84 -4.96 9.22
N GLY A 13 -1.95 -4.21 9.18
CA GLY A 13 -1.97 -2.86 8.62
C GLY A 13 -1.02 -1.93 9.37
N LYS A 14 -1.10 -1.89 10.71
CA LYS A 14 -0.25 -1.03 11.56
C LYS A 14 1.23 -1.32 11.36
N ASP A 15 1.60 -2.60 11.32
CA ASP A 15 2.99 -3.03 11.10
C ASP A 15 3.51 -2.53 9.74
N ARG A 16 2.65 -2.54 8.70
CA ARG A 16 3.03 -2.03 7.37
C ARG A 16 3.23 -0.52 7.35
N ILE A 17 2.36 0.24 8.01
CA ILE A 17 2.51 1.69 8.11
C ILE A 17 3.79 2.04 8.89
N HIS A 18 4.08 1.30 9.97
CA HIS A 18 5.31 1.50 10.73
C HIS A 18 6.57 1.19 9.91
N GLN A 19 6.53 0.18 9.03
CA GLN A 19 7.67 -0.21 8.20
C GLN A 19 7.89 0.68 6.97
N HIS A 20 6.82 1.15 6.35
CA HIS A 20 6.88 1.72 4.99
C HIS A 20 6.33 3.15 4.88
N GLY A 21 5.69 3.67 5.93
CA GLY A 21 4.98 4.94 5.92
C GLY A 21 3.51 4.82 5.52
N GLU A 22 2.76 5.90 5.75
CA GLU A 22 1.31 5.94 5.50
C GLU A 22 0.92 6.44 4.10
N ILE A 23 1.80 7.17 3.43
CA ILE A 23 1.55 7.71 2.09
C ILE A 23 2.17 6.80 1.04
N TRP A 24 1.37 6.45 0.05
CA TRP A 24 1.74 5.54 -1.03
C TRP A 24 1.37 6.13 -2.38
N GLU A 25 2.14 5.78 -3.40
CA GLU A 25 1.89 6.17 -4.78
C GLU A 25 1.03 5.13 -5.49
N ILE A 26 -0.01 5.57 -6.19
CA ILE A 26 -0.80 4.67 -7.05
C ILE A 26 0.00 4.43 -8.33
N VAL A 27 0.42 3.18 -8.52
CA VAL A 27 1.08 2.73 -9.75
C VAL A 27 0.04 2.50 -10.85
N ARG A 28 -1.03 1.76 -10.52
CA ARG A 28 -2.15 1.50 -11.43
C ARG A 28 -3.37 1.00 -10.67
N GLU A 29 -4.51 1.06 -11.35
CA GLU A 29 -5.76 0.43 -10.93
C GLU A 29 -5.91 -0.92 -11.62
N GLN A 30 -6.36 -1.94 -10.90
CA GLN A 30 -6.60 -3.26 -11.49
C GLN A 30 -7.65 -4.04 -10.69
N PHE A 31 -8.22 -5.08 -11.30
CA PHE A 31 -9.02 -6.06 -10.58
C PHE A 31 -8.14 -7.19 -10.06
N PHE A 32 -8.43 -7.65 -8.85
CA PHE A 32 -7.82 -8.86 -8.27
C PHE A 32 -8.91 -9.68 -7.59
N ASP A 33 -9.08 -10.92 -8.04
CA ASP A 33 -10.12 -11.83 -7.53
C ASP A 33 -11.54 -11.22 -7.55
N GLY A 34 -11.86 -10.51 -8.65
CA GLY A 34 -13.14 -9.82 -8.82
C GLY A 34 -13.27 -8.49 -8.06
N TRP A 35 -12.30 -8.11 -7.23
CA TRP A 35 -12.35 -6.87 -6.46
C TRP A 35 -11.56 -5.75 -7.15
N PRO A 36 -12.10 -4.51 -7.17
CA PRO A 36 -11.34 -3.35 -7.64
C PRO A 36 -10.24 -3.01 -6.61
N CYS A 37 -9.01 -2.89 -7.09
CA CYS A 37 -7.82 -2.67 -6.27
C CYS A 37 -6.93 -1.56 -6.84
N PHE A 38 -6.12 -0.98 -5.95
CA PHE A 38 -4.94 -0.20 -6.33
C PHE A 38 -3.69 -1.07 -6.19
N LEU A 39 -2.83 -1.05 -7.20
CA LEU A 39 -1.42 -1.40 -7.03
C LEU A 39 -0.70 -0.14 -6.58
N ILE A 40 -0.12 -0.18 -5.39
CA ILE A 40 0.56 0.94 -4.77
C ILE A 40 2.02 0.64 -4.48
N GLN A 41 2.80 1.70 -4.39
CA GLN A 41 4.23 1.65 -4.11
C GLN A 41 4.60 2.56 -2.93
N SER A 42 5.50 2.10 -2.06
CA SER A 42 6.03 2.94 -0.98
C SER A 42 6.85 4.10 -1.55
N LEU A 43 6.87 5.24 -0.86
CA LEU A 43 7.67 6.37 -1.30
C LEU A 43 9.18 6.06 -1.17
N GLU A 44 9.56 5.43 -0.07
CA GLU A 44 10.94 5.11 0.27
C GLU A 44 11.28 3.64 0.03
N ASN A 45 12.58 3.38 -0.17
CA ASN A 45 13.15 2.04 -0.24
C ASN A 45 13.23 1.43 1.17
N THR A 46 12.33 0.50 1.47
CA THR A 46 12.09 0.01 2.84
C THR A 46 12.13 -1.52 2.94
N ILE A 47 12.06 -2.25 1.81
CA ILE A 47 12.18 -3.71 1.77
C ILE A 47 13.60 -4.10 1.43
N ARG A 48 14.21 -4.97 2.23
CA ARG A 48 15.52 -5.53 1.95
C ARG A 48 15.39 -6.67 0.92
N GLN A 49 16.03 -6.49 -0.24
CA GLN A 49 16.16 -7.51 -1.27
C GLN A 49 17.65 -7.74 -1.55
N GLY A 50 18.20 -8.80 -0.96
CA GLY A 50 19.66 -9.03 -0.93
C GLY A 50 20.38 -7.90 -0.19
N ASN A 51 21.31 -7.24 -0.89
CA ASN A 51 22.11 -6.14 -0.35
C ASN A 51 21.52 -4.75 -0.60
N MET A 52 20.34 -4.67 -1.19
CA MET A 52 19.69 -3.39 -1.54
C MET A 52 18.37 -3.23 -0.79
N LEU A 53 18.01 -1.97 -0.53
CA LEU A 53 16.66 -1.60 -0.15
C LEU A 53 15.88 -1.20 -1.41
N VAL A 54 14.67 -1.73 -1.53
CA VAL A 54 13.75 -1.45 -2.63
C VAL A 54 12.39 -1.01 -2.10
N LYS A 55 11.59 -0.37 -2.94
CA LYS A 55 10.22 0.03 -2.61
C LYS A 55 9.32 -1.20 -2.42
N ASP A 56 8.39 -1.15 -1.46
CA ASP A 56 7.32 -2.16 -1.35
C ASP A 56 6.28 -1.93 -2.44
N LEU A 57 5.76 -3.01 -2.99
CA LEU A 57 4.62 -3.01 -3.91
C LEU A 57 3.49 -3.82 -3.31
N ARG A 58 2.30 -3.24 -3.26
CA ARG A 58 1.15 -3.86 -2.59
C ARG A 58 -0.14 -3.67 -3.37
N LEU A 59 -0.98 -4.69 -3.31
CA LEU A 59 -2.37 -4.60 -3.71
C LEU A 59 -3.24 -4.27 -2.51
N VAL A 60 -4.09 -3.26 -2.65
CA VAL A 60 -5.06 -2.85 -1.64
C VAL A 60 -6.42 -2.72 -2.30
N ARG A 61 -7.46 -3.30 -1.69
CA ARG A 61 -8.83 -3.18 -2.21
C ARG A 61 -9.30 -1.74 -2.06
N LYS A 62 -9.94 -1.20 -3.09
CA LYS A 62 -10.51 0.16 -3.02
C LYS A 62 -11.63 0.27 -1.99
N GLN A 63 -12.30 -0.85 -1.73
CA GLN A 63 -13.41 -0.96 -0.79
C GLN A 63 -13.22 -2.21 0.06
N ASN A 64 -13.60 -2.13 1.34
CA ASN A 64 -13.58 -3.26 2.28
C ASN A 64 -12.23 -4.00 2.34
N ASP A 65 -11.10 -3.28 2.23
CA ASP A 65 -9.80 -3.89 2.47
C ASP A 65 -9.71 -4.34 3.93
N PRO A 66 -9.25 -5.58 4.22
CA PRO A 66 -9.21 -6.09 5.58
C PRO A 66 -8.19 -5.36 6.48
N ASN A 67 -7.21 -4.70 5.89
CA ASN A 67 -6.11 -4.09 6.63
C ASN A 67 -6.16 -2.56 6.61
N PHE A 68 -6.75 -1.95 5.58
CA PHE A 68 -6.66 -0.51 5.36
C PHE A 68 -7.99 0.17 5.04
N GLU A 69 -8.10 1.44 5.42
CA GLU A 69 -8.97 2.42 4.79
C GLU A 69 -8.11 3.33 3.92
N ILE A 70 -8.67 3.78 2.79
CA ILE A 70 -7.95 4.54 1.78
C ILE A 70 -8.51 5.96 1.75
N GLU A 71 -7.61 6.95 1.79
CA GLU A 71 -7.94 8.35 1.58
C GLU A 71 -7.09 8.90 0.44
N GLU A 72 -7.71 9.60 -0.52
CA GLU A 72 -6.97 10.30 -1.57
C GLU A 72 -6.30 11.57 -1.01
N VAL A 73 -5.07 11.84 -1.48
CA VAL A 73 -4.23 12.98 -1.05
C VAL A 73 -3.52 13.65 -2.21
#